data_AF-A0A849EE14-F1
#
_entry.id   AF-A0A849EE14-F1
#
_cell.length_a   1.000
_cell.length_b   1.000
_cell.length_c   1.000
_cell.angle_alpha   90.00
_cell.angle_beta   90.00
_cell.angle_gamma   90.00
#
_symmetry.space_group_name_H-M   'P 1'
#
loop_
_entity.id
_entity.type
_entity.pdbx_description
1 polymer ?
#
loop_
_entity_poly.entity_id
_entity_poly.type
_entity_poly.pdbx_seq_one_letter_code
_entity_poly.pdbx_strand_id
1 'polypeptide(L)'
;MSANSSMVDPDGLMEFSVVFTDRSLNHMSAAFRKVMTDISGLLKGVYNADAAVIVPGGGTYAMEAVARQFATDRKALVIRNGWFSYRWTQIFDAGDIPEEQIVLK
;
A
#
# COMPACT_ATOMS: atom_id res chain seq x y z
N MET A 1 -19.56 27.53 -19.05
CA MET A 1 -18.42 26.76 -18.56
C MET A 1 -17.32 27.75 -18.23
N SER A 2 -17.06 27.98 -16.94
CA SER A 2 -15.97 28.86 -16.52
C SER A 2 -14.64 28.21 -16.88
N ALA A 3 -13.68 29.00 -17.37
CA ALA A 3 -12.40 28.54 -17.91
C ALA A 3 -11.43 27.90 -16.88
N ASN A 4 -11.90 27.60 -15.66
CA ASN A 4 -11.08 27.20 -14.51
C ASN A 4 -11.52 25.88 -13.84
N SER A 5 -12.42 25.08 -14.42
CA SER A 5 -12.74 23.75 -13.87
C SER A 5 -11.76 22.69 -14.37
N SER A 6 -11.15 21.92 -13.46
CA SER A 6 -10.31 20.78 -13.82
C SER A 6 -11.13 19.71 -14.55
N MET A 7 -10.59 19.10 -15.61
CA MET A 7 -11.22 17.90 -16.22
C MET A 7 -11.12 16.67 -15.31
N VAL A 8 -10.18 16.66 -14.35
CA VAL A 8 -9.91 15.53 -13.45
C VAL A 8 -10.81 15.56 -12.22
N ASP A 9 -11.11 16.74 -11.69
CA ASP A 9 -12.06 16.95 -10.58
C ASP A 9 -13.01 18.12 -10.90
N PRO A 10 -14.03 17.92 -11.77
CA PRO A 10 -14.86 19.01 -12.30
C PRO A 10 -15.67 19.77 -11.26
N ASP A 11 -16.09 19.08 -10.20
CA ASP A 11 -16.84 19.64 -9.08
C ASP A 11 -15.94 19.95 -7.87
N GLY A 12 -14.62 19.84 -8.05
CA GLY A 12 -13.59 20.05 -7.03
C GLY A 12 -13.24 21.51 -6.79
N LEU A 13 -12.39 21.73 -5.79
CA LEU A 13 -11.80 23.05 -5.53
C LEU A 13 -10.70 23.36 -6.57
N MET A 14 -10.38 24.65 -6.75
CA MET A 14 -9.22 25.03 -7.55
C MET A 14 -7.92 24.50 -6.92
N GLU A 15 -7.07 23.89 -7.74
CA GLU A 15 -5.86 23.23 -7.28
C GLU A 15 -4.72 24.23 -7.08
N PHE A 16 -4.46 24.59 -5.81
CA PHE A 16 -3.35 25.42 -5.37
C PHE A 16 -2.49 24.73 -4.29
N SER A 17 -2.65 23.42 -4.11
CA SER A 17 -1.81 22.67 -3.19
C SER A 17 -0.40 22.50 -3.74
N VAL A 18 0.53 22.16 -2.84
CA VAL A 18 1.94 21.93 -3.20
C VAL A 18 2.23 20.48 -3.63
N VAL A 19 1.21 19.62 -3.62
CA VAL A 19 1.35 18.17 -3.83
C VAL A 19 0.77 17.68 -5.16
N PHE A 20 -0.14 18.44 -5.78
CA PHE A 20 -0.77 18.09 -7.05
C PHE A 20 -0.87 19.29 -7.98
N THR A 21 -1.17 18.99 -9.24
CA THR A 21 -1.65 19.97 -10.23
C THR A 21 -3.01 19.53 -10.76
N ASP A 22 -3.64 20.36 -11.59
CA ASP A 22 -4.94 20.10 -12.22
C ASP A 22 -4.98 18.84 -13.14
N ARG A 23 -3.84 18.17 -13.34
CA ARG A 23 -3.67 16.94 -14.11
C ARG A 23 -3.85 15.66 -13.30
N SER A 24 -4.04 15.75 -11.99
CA SER A 24 -4.14 14.60 -11.09
C SER A 24 -5.23 14.82 -10.04
N LEU A 25 -5.88 13.74 -9.63
CA LEU A 25 -6.89 13.82 -8.59
C LEU A 25 -6.22 14.01 -7.22
N ASN A 26 -6.54 15.12 -6.56
CA ASN A 26 -5.97 15.44 -5.26
C ASN A 26 -6.44 14.44 -4.19
N HIS A 27 -5.52 13.87 -3.41
CA HIS A 27 -5.87 12.89 -2.38
C HIS A 27 -6.75 13.45 -1.24
N MET A 28 -6.82 14.78 -1.11
CA MET A 28 -7.67 15.47 -0.15
C MET A 28 -9.09 15.71 -0.69
N SER A 29 -9.34 15.53 -1.99
CA SER A 29 -10.64 15.81 -2.59
C SER A 29 -11.71 14.82 -2.16
N ALA A 30 -12.98 15.25 -2.19
CA ALA A 30 -14.10 14.38 -1.86
C ALA A 30 -14.17 13.16 -2.78
N ALA A 31 -13.87 13.34 -4.07
CA ALA A 31 -13.83 12.27 -5.05
C ALA A 31 -12.77 11.21 -4.70
N PHE A 32 -11.52 11.61 -4.38
CA PHE A 32 -10.49 10.64 -4.00
C PHE A 32 -10.81 9.93 -2.69
N ARG A 33 -11.30 10.66 -1.69
CA ARG A 33 -11.70 10.08 -0.40
C ARG A 33 -12.76 8.99 -0.59
N LYS A 34 -13.75 9.22 -1.45
CA LYS A 34 -14.76 8.22 -1.79
C LYS A 34 -14.13 6.98 -2.41
N VAL A 35 -13.24 7.14 -3.39
CA VAL A 35 -12.52 6.03 -4.01
C VAL A 35 -11.80 5.18 -2.96
N MET A 36 -11.07 5.83 -2.04
CA MET A 36 -10.31 5.11 -1.01
C MET A 36 -11.21 4.39 0.00
N THR A 37 -12.33 4.99 0.42
CA THR A 37 -13.28 4.33 1.31
C THR A 37 -13.99 3.16 0.63
N ASP A 38 -14.31 3.28 -0.65
CA ASP A 38 -14.93 2.21 -1.44
C ASP A 38 -13.96 1.03 -1.59
N ILE A 39 -12.69 1.28 -1.91
CA ILE A 39 -11.66 0.23 -1.99
C ILE A 39 -11.49 -0.46 -0.63
N SER A 40 -11.44 0.31 0.47
CA SER A 40 -11.34 -0.26 1.82
C SER A 40 -12.55 -1.16 2.15
N GLY A 41 -13.76 -0.71 1.84
CA GLY A 41 -14.99 -1.48 2.04
C GLY A 41 -15.00 -2.77 1.23
N LEU A 42 -14.65 -2.69 -0.05
CA LEU A 42 -14.58 -3.83 -0.96
C LEU A 42 -13.57 -4.88 -0.48
N LEU A 43 -12.34 -4.47 -0.19
CA LEU A 43 -11.28 -5.40 0.25
C LEU A 43 -11.65 -6.10 1.56
N LYS A 44 -12.15 -5.35 2.55
CA LYS A 44 -12.60 -5.94 3.81
C LYS A 44 -13.74 -6.93 3.61
N GLY A 45 -14.70 -6.61 2.74
CA GLY A 45 -15.84 -7.49 2.43
C GLY A 45 -15.43 -8.77 1.70
N VAL A 46 -14.57 -8.68 0.68
CA VAL A 46 -14.11 -9.84 -0.11
C VAL A 46 -13.26 -10.80 0.72
N TYR A 47 -12.38 -10.27 1.59
CA TYR A 47 -11.46 -11.10 2.38
C TYR A 47 -11.92 -11.37 3.81
N ASN A 48 -13.11 -10.88 4.20
CA ASN A 48 -13.59 -10.91 5.59
C ASN A 48 -12.53 -10.39 6.59
N ALA A 49 -11.91 -9.27 6.26
CA ALA A 49 -10.81 -8.69 7.03
C ALA A 49 -11.27 -7.51 7.89
N ASP A 50 -10.65 -7.34 9.06
CA ASP A 50 -10.94 -6.22 9.97
C ASP A 50 -10.47 -4.86 9.38
N ALA A 51 -9.35 -4.88 8.66
CA ALA A 51 -8.71 -3.70 8.09
C ALA A 51 -8.13 -3.99 6.69
N ALA A 52 -7.97 -2.93 5.89
CA ALA A 52 -7.30 -2.96 4.61
C ALA A 52 -6.36 -1.75 4.50
N VAL A 53 -5.13 -1.98 4.04
CA VAL A 53 -4.08 -0.96 3.92
C VAL A 53 -3.54 -0.97 2.50
N ILE A 54 -3.37 0.22 1.91
CA ILE A 54 -2.76 0.40 0.59
C ILE A 54 -1.36 0.97 0.78
N VAL A 55 -0.36 0.23 0.29
CA VAL A 55 1.05 0.65 0.31
C VAL A 55 1.44 1.02 -1.12
N PRO A 56 1.73 2.31 -1.42
CA PRO A 56 2.20 2.72 -2.74
C PRO A 56 3.50 1.99 -3.13
N GLY A 57 3.59 1.56 -4.39
CA GLY A 57 4.68 0.74 -4.90
C GLY A 57 4.15 -0.52 -5.57
N GLY A 58 4.44 -1.69 -5.02
CA GLY A 58 3.93 -2.97 -5.53
C GLY A 58 3.84 -4.04 -4.44
N GLY A 59 3.48 -5.27 -4.82
CA GLY A 59 3.29 -6.37 -3.86
C GLY A 59 4.51 -6.63 -2.96
N THR A 60 5.73 -6.48 -3.48
CA THR A 60 6.97 -6.60 -2.69
C THR A 60 7.11 -5.52 -1.61
N TYR A 61 6.59 -4.32 -1.84
CA TYR A 61 6.62 -3.23 -0.85
C TYR A 61 5.67 -3.56 0.31
N ALA A 62 4.52 -4.17 0.02
CA ALA A 62 3.62 -4.66 1.05
C ALA A 62 4.24 -5.80 1.87
N MET A 63 4.97 -6.73 1.22
CA MET A 63 5.73 -7.77 1.95
C MET A 63 6.74 -7.15 2.90
N GLU A 64 7.55 -6.19 2.44
CA GLU A 64 8.56 -5.55 3.27
C GLU A 64 7.95 -4.69 4.39
N ALA A 65 6.84 -4.00 4.14
CA ALA A 65 6.11 -3.26 5.17
C ALA A 65 5.67 -4.19 6.32
N VAL A 66 5.14 -5.38 6.00
CA VAL A 66 4.76 -6.40 6.98
C VAL A 66 6.00 -6.93 7.72
N ALA A 67 7.09 -7.23 6.99
CA ALA A 67 8.34 -7.69 7.58
C ALA A 67 8.86 -6.71 8.64
N ARG A 68 9.01 -5.42 8.27
CA ARG A 68 9.54 -4.40 9.17
C ARG A 68 8.61 -4.11 10.35
N GLN A 69 7.31 -4.20 10.16
CA GLN A 69 6.34 -3.91 11.21
C GLN A 69 6.27 -5.01 12.29
N PHE A 70 6.47 -6.28 11.90
CA PHE A 70 6.18 -7.41 12.78
C PHE A 70 7.35 -8.37 13.04
N ALA A 71 8.36 -8.40 12.18
CA ALA A 71 9.47 -9.35 12.27
C ALA A 71 10.78 -8.76 12.80
N THR A 72 10.89 -7.43 12.89
CA THR A 72 12.12 -6.76 13.37
C THR A 72 12.54 -7.25 14.76
N ASP A 73 13.76 -7.77 14.88
CA ASP A 73 14.31 -8.39 16.10
C ASP A 73 13.47 -9.56 16.65
N ARG A 74 12.76 -10.26 15.76
CA ARG A 74 11.97 -11.46 16.10
C ARG A 74 12.45 -12.65 15.29
N LYS A 75 12.16 -13.84 15.79
CA LYS A 75 12.30 -15.08 15.01
C LYS A 75 11.16 -15.20 14.00
N ALA A 76 11.50 -15.46 12.73
CA ALA A 76 10.53 -15.62 11.65
C ALA A 76 10.70 -16.97 10.94
N LEU A 77 9.60 -17.72 10.79
CA LEU A 77 9.56 -18.96 10.00
C LEU A 77 9.02 -18.67 8.59
N VAL A 78 9.79 -19.04 7.56
CA VAL A 78 9.38 -18.94 6.16
C VAL A 78 9.07 -20.33 5.61
N ILE A 79 7.84 -20.51 5.11
CA ILE A 79 7.45 -21.71 4.33
C ILE A 79 7.86 -21.48 2.87
N ARG A 80 8.86 -22.22 2.38
CA ARG A 80 9.53 -21.96 1.09
C ARG A 80 9.15 -22.98 0.02
N ASN A 81 8.28 -22.55 -0.89
CA ASN A 81 7.74 -23.36 -1.99
C ASN A 81 8.11 -22.85 -3.39
N GLY A 82 8.98 -21.83 -3.51
CA GLY A 82 9.40 -21.29 -4.80
C GLY A 82 9.97 -19.88 -4.73
N TRP A 83 10.08 -19.24 -5.89
CA TRP A 83 10.74 -17.93 -6.00
C TRP A 83 10.02 -16.81 -5.23
N PHE A 84 8.68 -16.80 -5.25
CA PHE A 84 7.92 -15.78 -4.53
C PHE A 84 7.99 -15.95 -3.00
N SER A 85 8.07 -17.18 -2.47
CA SER A 85 8.30 -17.37 -1.04
C SER A 85 9.77 -17.15 -0.64
N TYR A 86 10.72 -17.34 -1.57
CA TYR A 86 12.11 -16.92 -1.39
C TYR A 86 12.25 -15.38 -1.27
N ARG A 87 11.32 -14.59 -1.83
CA ARG A 87 11.34 -13.11 -1.66
C ARG A 87 11.39 -12.67 -0.20
N TRP A 88 10.78 -13.40 0.74
CA TRP A 88 10.89 -13.08 2.17
C TRP A 88 12.33 -13.07 2.66
N THR A 89 13.14 -14.03 2.20
CA THR A 89 14.57 -14.13 2.55
C THR A 89 15.34 -12.98 1.97
N GLN A 90 15.07 -12.62 0.71
CA GLN A 90 15.71 -11.45 0.09
C GLN A 90 15.39 -10.16 0.85
N ILE A 91 14.16 -10.00 1.33
CA ILE A 91 13.74 -8.85 2.13
C ILE A 91 14.44 -8.85 3.48
N PHE A 92 14.48 -9.98 4.19
CA PHE A 92 15.13 -10.09 5.50
C PHE A 92 16.63 -9.85 5.42
N ASP A 93 17.32 -10.47 4.46
CA ASP A 93 18.76 -10.33 4.28
C ASP A 93 19.15 -8.90 3.86
N ALA A 94 18.37 -8.27 2.96
CA ALA A 94 18.66 -6.91 2.51
C ALA A 94 18.39 -5.86 3.59
N GLY A 95 17.47 -6.14 4.51
CA GLY A 95 17.02 -5.20 5.52
C GLY A 95 17.55 -5.43 6.93
N ASP A 96 18.30 -6.53 7.16
CA ASP A 96 18.70 -7.02 8.49
C ASP A 96 17.54 -6.96 9.50
N ILE A 97 16.44 -7.64 9.14
CA ILE A 97 15.15 -7.45 9.81
C ILE A 97 14.97 -8.41 11.01
N PRO A 98 14.83 -9.74 10.83
CA PRO A 98 14.59 -10.64 11.96
C PRO A 98 15.85 -10.93 12.75
N GLU A 99 15.70 -11.26 14.04
CA GLU A 99 16.77 -11.82 14.88
C GLU A 99 17.24 -13.17 14.31
N GLU A 100 16.31 -13.98 13.82
CA GLU A 100 16.59 -15.29 13.23
C GLU A 100 15.56 -15.61 12.16
N GLN A 101 16.04 -16.05 10.98
CA GLN A 101 15.19 -16.60 9.93
C GLN A 101 15.30 -18.13 9.91
N ILE A 102 14.17 -18.80 10.13
CA ILE A 102 14.03 -20.26 10.02
C ILE A 102 13.31 -20.57 8.72
N VAL A 103 13.73 -21.61 7.99
CA VAL A 103 13.14 -21.98 6.70
C VAL A 103 12.66 -23.41 6.72
N LEU A 104 11.37 -23.62 6.43
CA LEU A 104 10.78 -24.93 6.17
C LEU A 104 10.55 -25.09 4.66
N LYS A 105 10.94 -26.25 4.11
CA LYS A 105 10.82 -26.60 2.69
C LYS A 105 9.87 -27.78 2.52
#